data_AF-A0AAU5I8P6-F1
#
_entry.id   AF-A0AAU5I8P6-F1
#
_cell.length_a   1.000
_cell.length_b   1.000
_cell.length_c   1.000
_cell.angle_alpha   90.00
_cell.angle_beta   90.00
_cell.angle_gamma   90.00
#
_symmetry.space_group_name_H-M   'P 1'
#
loop_
_entity.id
_entity.type
_entity.pdbx_description
1 polymer ?
#
loop_
_entity_poly.entity_id
_entity_poly.type
_entity_poly.pdbx_seq_one_letter_code
_entity_poly.pdbx_strand_id
1 'polypeptide(L)'
;MTGPSYTSNPAAIIGGTRVIEDLGRYADEVGASAHAALADTSWTGDDSYGQQLRQEFVQTRDSVLATIDAIAAGISAVGDGTLDNLRSIRGNQGGILDAIHEQQGRTGSRP
;
A
#
# COMPACT_ATOMS: atom_id res chain seq x y z
N MET A 1 3.33 -40.95 -16.97
CA MET A 1 2.44 -40.40 -15.94
C MET A 1 2.45 -38.89 -16.07
N THR A 2 1.34 -38.28 -16.45
CA THR A 2 1.14 -36.81 -16.38
C THR A 2 0.62 -36.47 -15.00
N GLY A 3 1.53 -36.21 -14.06
CA GLY A 3 1.18 -35.67 -12.74
C GLY A 3 0.59 -34.25 -12.88
N PRO A 4 -0.17 -33.75 -11.89
CA PRO A 4 -0.71 -32.39 -11.94
C PRO A 4 0.43 -31.39 -12.12
N SER A 5 0.39 -30.59 -13.20
CA SER A 5 1.36 -29.52 -13.42
C SER A 5 1.01 -28.35 -12.52
N TYR A 6 1.44 -28.41 -11.26
CA TYR A 6 1.36 -27.26 -10.38
C TYR A 6 2.38 -26.22 -10.87
N THR A 7 1.91 -25.08 -11.40
CA THR A 7 2.77 -23.99 -11.87
C THR A 7 2.61 -22.78 -10.95
N SER A 8 3.72 -22.13 -10.61
CA SER A 8 3.75 -20.87 -9.86
C SER A 8 4.34 -19.75 -10.73
N ASN A 9 3.84 -18.52 -10.57
CA ASN A 9 4.40 -17.33 -11.22
C ASN A 9 4.80 -16.28 -10.17
N PRO A 10 5.94 -16.51 -9.46
CA PRO A 10 6.40 -15.59 -8.42
C PRO A 10 6.76 -14.20 -8.96
N ALA A 11 7.15 -14.10 -10.23
CA ALA A 11 7.49 -12.82 -10.85
C ALA A 11 6.26 -11.89 -10.96
N ALA A 12 5.08 -12.43 -11.31
CA ALA A 12 3.84 -11.66 -11.34
C ALA A 12 3.44 -11.15 -9.95
N ILE A 13 3.61 -11.98 -8.91
CA ILE A 13 3.32 -11.62 -7.51
C ILE A 13 4.27 -10.50 -7.04
N ILE A 14 5.56 -10.59 -7.35
CA ILE A 14 6.55 -9.55 -7.03
C ILE A 14 6.24 -8.25 -7.79
N GLY A 15 5.83 -8.35 -9.05
CA GLY A 15 5.40 -7.20 -9.85
C GLY A 15 4.22 -6.46 -9.23
N GLY A 16 3.17 -7.20 -8.83
CA GLY A 16 2.01 -6.63 -8.14
C GLY A 16 2.36 -5.99 -6.80
N THR A 17 3.29 -6.58 -6.05
CA THR A 17 3.79 -6.03 -4.77
C THR A 17 4.38 -4.63 -4.96
N ARG A 18 5.24 -4.44 -5.96
CA ARG A 18 5.86 -3.13 -6.23
C ARG A 18 4.85 -2.05 -6.57
N VAL A 19 3.83 -2.38 -7.37
CA VAL A 19 2.76 -1.44 -7.73
C VAL A 19 2.03 -0.93 -6.49
N ILE A 20 1.77 -1.81 -5.52
CA ILE A 20 1.10 -1.46 -4.27
C ILE A 20 2.00 -0.58 -3.39
N GLU A 21 3.28 -0.92 -3.29
CA GLU A 21 4.27 -0.11 -2.55
C GLU A 21 4.41 1.30 -3.14
N ASP A 22 4.44 1.42 -4.48
CA ASP A 22 4.51 2.71 -5.16
C ASP A 22 3.23 3.53 -4.97
N LEU A 23 2.05 2.88 -4.93
CA LEU A 23 0.78 3.55 -4.64
C LEU A 23 0.75 4.14 -3.22
N GLY A 24 1.23 3.37 -2.22
CA GLY A 24 1.33 3.86 -0.83
C GLY A 24 2.25 5.09 -0.73
N ARG A 25 3.44 5.02 -1.35
CA ARG A 25 4.37 6.16 -1.40
C ARG A 25 3.76 7.39 -2.07
N TYR A 26 3.07 7.20 -3.20
CA TYR A 26 2.41 8.29 -3.92
C TYR A 26 1.32 8.95 -3.07
N ALA A 27 0.57 8.17 -2.28
CA ALA A 27 -0.44 8.72 -1.37
C ALA A 27 0.18 9.63 -0.30
N ASP A 28 1.30 9.22 0.29
CA ASP A 28 2.05 10.04 1.26
C ASP A 28 2.60 11.32 0.61
N GLU A 29 3.13 11.22 -0.61
CA GLU A 29 3.63 12.38 -1.37
C GLU A 29 2.53 13.41 -1.67
N VAL A 30 1.33 12.95 -2.02
CA VAL A 30 0.16 13.82 -2.23
C VAL A 30 -0.22 14.53 -0.93
N GLY A 31 -0.23 13.82 0.20
CA GLY A 31 -0.47 14.40 1.52
C GLY A 31 0.53 15.50 1.86
N ALA A 32 1.83 15.20 1.74
CA ALA A 32 2.89 16.16 1.97
C ALA A 32 2.79 17.39 1.06
N SER A 33 2.46 17.19 -0.23
CA SER A 33 2.27 18.29 -1.18
C SER A 33 1.07 19.17 -0.81
N ALA A 34 -0.03 18.59 -0.33
CA ALA A 34 -1.21 19.34 0.10
C ALA A 34 -0.90 20.19 1.35
N HIS A 35 -0.20 19.61 2.33
CA HIS A 35 0.28 20.33 3.51
C HIS A 35 1.15 21.52 3.12
N ALA A 36 2.11 21.33 2.23
CA ALA A 36 3.00 22.39 1.78
C ALA A 36 2.24 23.52 1.05
N ALA A 37 1.32 23.16 0.15
CA ALA A 37 0.55 24.12 -0.64
C ALA A 37 -0.39 24.98 0.22
N LEU A 38 -0.88 24.45 1.34
CA LEU A 38 -1.86 25.12 2.20
C LEU A 38 -1.25 25.73 3.48
N ALA A 39 0.08 25.65 3.64
CA ALA A 39 0.75 26.16 4.83
C ALA A 39 0.74 27.70 4.92
N ASP A 40 0.74 28.38 3.77
CA ASP A 40 0.86 29.84 3.73
C ASP A 40 -0.45 30.54 4.12
N THR A 41 -0.34 31.40 5.14
CA THR A 41 -1.41 32.27 5.64
C THR A 41 -1.00 33.75 5.67
N SER A 42 0.15 34.09 5.08
CA SER A 42 0.67 35.46 5.05
C SER A 42 -0.23 36.41 4.26
N TRP A 43 -1.00 35.87 3.31
CA TRP A 43 -1.93 36.62 2.45
C TRP A 43 -3.16 37.19 3.18
N THR A 44 -3.45 36.74 4.40
CA THR A 44 -4.68 37.17 5.10
C THR A 44 -4.57 38.58 5.67
N GLY A 45 -3.36 39.15 5.81
CA GLY A 45 -3.13 40.41 6.51
C GLY A 45 -3.23 40.29 8.04
N ASP A 46 -2.87 41.37 8.74
CA ASP A 46 -2.74 41.40 10.21
C ASP A 46 -3.80 42.24 10.94
N ASP A 47 -4.70 42.89 10.19
CA ASP A 47 -5.83 43.61 10.76
C ASP A 47 -6.90 42.65 11.32
N SER A 48 -7.93 43.20 11.98
CA SER A 48 -8.99 42.40 12.59
C SER A 48 -9.75 41.52 11.59
N TYR A 49 -9.90 41.97 10.35
CA TYR A 49 -10.55 41.20 9.30
C TYR A 49 -9.66 40.06 8.83
N GLY A 50 -8.37 40.33 8.62
CA GLY A 50 -7.37 39.35 8.25
C GLY A 50 -7.16 38.26 9.30
N GLN A 51 -7.25 38.61 10.58
CA GLN A 51 -7.23 37.62 11.67
C GLN A 51 -8.46 36.69 11.63
N GLN A 52 -9.65 37.24 11.37
CA GLN A 52 -10.87 36.43 11.24
C GLN A 52 -10.80 35.51 10.01
N LEU A 53 -10.36 36.04 8.87
CA LEU A 53 -10.17 35.27 7.64
C LEU A 53 -9.16 34.14 7.82
N ARG A 54 -8.05 34.39 8.54
CA ARG A 54 -7.05 33.38 8.88
C ARG A 54 -7.65 32.24 9.71
N GLN A 55 -8.50 32.55 10.68
CA GLN A 55 -9.15 31.52 11.49
C GLN A 55 -10.07 30.63 10.65
N GLU A 56 -10.92 31.23 9.81
CA GLU A 56 -11.83 30.49 8.92
C GLU A 56 -11.08 29.62 7.91
N PHE A 57 -10.01 30.16 7.32
CA PHE A 57 -9.15 29.42 6.40
C PHE A 57 -8.47 28.24 7.11
N VAL A 58 -7.85 28.45 8.27
CA VAL A 58 -7.15 27.40 9.02
C VAL A 58 -8.11 26.28 9.39
N GLN A 59 -9.32 26.59 9.85
CA GLN A 59 -10.31 25.58 10.20
C GLN A 59 -10.71 24.73 8.99
N THR A 60 -10.94 25.35 7.84
CA THR A 60 -11.28 24.64 6.60
C THR A 60 -10.10 23.82 6.09
N ARG A 61 -8.90 24.40 6.09
CA ARG A 61 -7.64 23.75 5.72
C ARG A 61 -7.43 22.49 6.55
N ASP A 62 -7.52 22.58 7.86
CA ASP A 62 -7.22 21.46 8.75
C ASP A 62 -8.21 20.29 8.52
N SER A 63 -9.47 20.58 8.22
CA SER A 63 -10.46 19.56 7.82
C SER A 63 -10.12 18.88 6.49
N VAL A 64 -9.68 19.66 5.50
CA VAL A 64 -9.23 19.12 4.20
C VAL A 64 -7.98 18.27 4.36
N LEU A 65 -6.97 18.76 5.09
CA LEU A 65 -5.73 18.02 5.33
C LEU A 65 -6.00 16.71 6.10
N ALA A 66 -6.84 16.74 7.13
CA ALA A 66 -7.25 15.53 7.85
C ALA A 66 -7.94 14.49 6.93
N THR A 67 -8.73 14.95 5.96
CA THR A 67 -9.36 14.06 4.97
C THR A 67 -8.31 13.43 4.05
N ILE A 68 -7.32 14.21 3.62
CA ILE A 68 -6.22 13.72 2.78
C ILE A 68 -5.37 12.69 3.54
N ASP A 69 -5.05 12.96 4.81
CA ASP A 69 -4.31 12.04 5.67
C ASP A 69 -5.08 10.72 5.87
N ALA A 70 -6.41 10.79 6.05
CA ALA A 70 -7.25 9.60 6.17
C ALA A 70 -7.26 8.77 4.88
N ILE A 71 -7.23 9.42 3.71
CA ILE A 71 -7.12 8.73 2.41
C ILE A 71 -5.76 8.04 2.30
N ALA A 72 -4.66 8.73 2.62
CA ALA A 72 -3.33 8.16 2.57
C ALA A 72 -3.20 6.94 3.50
N ALA A 73 -3.66 7.06 4.74
CA ALA A 73 -3.70 5.96 5.70
C ALA A 73 -4.54 4.78 5.21
N GLY A 74 -5.69 5.04 4.58
CA GLY A 74 -6.56 4.02 4.01
C GLY A 74 -5.90 3.26 2.86
N ILE A 75 -5.22 3.98 1.95
CA ILE A 75 -4.47 3.38 0.84
C ILE A 75 -3.35 2.49 1.38
N SER A 76 -2.57 2.97 2.35
CA SER A 76 -1.49 2.19 2.97
C SER A 76 -2.02 0.94 3.66
N ALA A 77 -3.12 1.02 4.42
CA ALA A 77 -3.72 -0.14 5.08
C ALA A 77 -4.24 -1.19 4.10
N VAL A 78 -4.92 -0.78 3.01
CA VAL A 78 -5.35 -1.69 1.95
C VAL A 78 -4.14 -2.31 1.23
N GLY A 79 -3.10 -1.51 1.02
CA GLY A 79 -1.84 -1.95 0.45
C GLY A 79 -1.19 -3.05 1.28
N ASP A 80 -0.94 -2.79 2.57
CA ASP A 80 -0.36 -3.73 3.52
C ASP A 80 -1.13 -5.04 3.58
N GLY A 81 -2.46 -4.97 3.70
CA GLY A 81 -3.31 -6.17 3.69
C GLY A 81 -3.21 -6.97 2.38
N THR A 82 -3.07 -6.28 1.24
CA THR A 82 -2.85 -6.93 -0.05
C THR A 82 -1.47 -7.58 -0.13
N LEU A 83 -0.43 -6.91 0.36
CA LEU A 83 0.94 -7.43 0.40
C LEU A 83 1.04 -8.67 1.29
N ASP A 84 0.39 -8.68 2.45
CA ASP A 84 0.36 -9.83 3.35
C ASP A 84 -0.36 -11.04 2.72
N ASN A 85 -1.44 -10.80 1.98
CA ASN A 85 -2.10 -11.83 1.19
C ASN A 85 -1.18 -12.39 0.10
N LEU A 86 -0.49 -11.52 -0.64
CA LEU A 86 0.45 -11.93 -1.69
C LEU A 86 1.63 -12.73 -1.13
N ARG A 87 2.18 -12.33 0.02
CA ARG A 87 3.22 -13.07 0.75
C ARG A 87 2.72 -14.45 1.20
N SER A 88 1.50 -14.52 1.71
CA SER A 88 0.85 -15.77 2.13
C SER A 88 0.63 -16.73 0.95
N ILE A 89 0.13 -16.23 -0.17
CA ILE A 89 -0.04 -17.01 -1.42
C ILE A 89 1.31 -17.57 -1.88
N ARG A 90 2.36 -16.74 -1.89
CA ARG A 90 3.71 -17.17 -2.28
C ARG A 90 4.25 -18.25 -1.35
N GLY A 91 4.07 -18.11 -0.03
CA GLY A 91 4.47 -19.10 0.96
C GLY A 91 3.75 -20.44 0.76
N ASN A 92 2.43 -20.41 0.57
CA ASN A 92 1.61 -21.60 0.32
C ASN A 92 2.03 -22.32 -0.97
N GLN A 93 2.28 -21.58 -2.06
CA GLN A 93 2.75 -22.17 -3.32
C GLN A 93 4.12 -22.85 -3.16
N GLY A 94 5.03 -22.25 -2.39
CA GLY A 94 6.34 -22.84 -2.07
C GLY A 94 6.18 -24.15 -1.30
N GLY A 95 5.43 -24.14 -0.20
CA GLY A 95 5.22 -25.34 0.63
C GLY A 95 4.52 -26.48 -0.11
N ILE A 96 3.57 -26.17 -1.01
CA ILE A 96 2.93 -27.18 -1.86
C ILE A 96 3.93 -27.80 -2.84
N LEU A 97 4.78 -26.98 -3.49
CA LEU A 97 5.80 -27.47 -4.41
C LEU A 97 6.85 -28.34 -3.70
N ASP A 98 7.29 -27.94 -2.51
CA ASP A 98 8.23 -28.73 -1.69
C ASP A 98 7.63 -30.09 -1.30
N ALA A 99 6.36 -30.12 -0.89
CA ALA A 99 5.66 -31.37 -0.57
C ALA A 99 5.50 -32.28 -1.79
N ILE A 100 5.23 -31.73 -2.98
CA ILE A 100 5.17 -32.50 -4.23
C ILE A 100 6.54 -33.12 -4.53
N HIS A 101 7.62 -32.37 -4.43
CA HIS A 101 8.98 -32.88 -4.66
C HIS A 101 9.35 -33.98 -3.65
N GLU A 102 9.00 -33.83 -2.37
CA GLU A 102 9.24 -34.84 -1.34
C GLU A 102 8.46 -36.14 -1.62
N GLN A 103 7.19 -36.04 -2.01
CA GLN A 103 6.37 -37.21 -2.35
C GLN A 103 6.88 -37.94 -3.59
N GLN A 104 7.34 -37.21 -4.62
CA GLN A 104 7.95 -37.81 -5.81
C GLN A 104 9.26 -38.54 -5.46
N GLY A 105 10.09 -37.97 -4.58
CA GLY A 105 11.30 -38.63 -4.07
C GLY A 105 11.00 -39.92 -3.28
N ARG A 106 9.93 -39.92 -2.47
CA ARG A 106 9.48 -41.10 -1.71
C ARG A 106 8.86 -42.20 -2.58
N THR A 107 8.13 -41.84 -3.64
CA THR A 107 7.56 -42.82 -4.58
C THR A 107 8.61 -43.39 -5.54
N GLY A 108 9.65 -42.63 -5.87
CA GLY A 108 10.81 -43.14 -6.64
C GLY A 108 11.78 -44.02 -5.85
N SER A 109 11.70 -44.03 -4.51
CA SER A 109 12.63 -44.78 -3.64
C SER A 109 12.04 -46.07 -3.05
N ARG A 110 10.91 -46.57 -3.56
CA ARG A 110 10.41 -47.91 -3.18
C ARG A 110 11.07 -48.98 -4.08
N PRO A 111 11.87 -49.92 -3.55
CA PRO A 111 12.29 -51.11 -4.28
C PRO A 111 11.11 -52.04 -4.59
#